data_AF-A0A9D1JX06-F1
#
_entry.id   AF-A0A9D1JX06-F1
#
_cell.length_a   1.000
_cell.length_b   1.000
_cell.length_c   1.000
_cell.angle_alpha   90.00
_cell.angle_beta   90.00
_cell.angle_gamma   90.00
#
_symmetry.space_group_name_H-M   'P 1'
#
loop_
_entity.id
_entity.type
_entity.pdbx_description
1 polymer ?
#
loop_
_entity_poly.entity_id
_entity_poly.type
_entity_poly.pdbx_seq_one_letter_code
_entity_poly.pdbx_strand_id
1 'polypeptide(L)'
;MLKKLLLALCLVGVSVGGANAYQLLSSKELGKNDAKNQTVVVKCTTDTGKTSSQTCTLRRYAKCTGTGTNKTCNGWQAWQDLRTPNKKYSDWRSAASACCRAKGLR
;
A
#
# COMPACT_ATOMS: atom_id res chain seq x y z
N MET A 1 17.20 -46.25 8.79
CA MET A 1 16.99 -45.03 9.62
C MET A 1 17.51 -43.74 8.97
N LEU A 2 18.31 -43.79 7.90
CA LEU A 2 18.89 -42.63 7.20
C LEU A 2 17.89 -41.79 6.35
N LYS A 3 16.78 -42.39 5.90
CA LYS A 3 15.76 -41.70 5.08
C LYS A 3 14.93 -40.66 5.83
N LYS A 4 14.79 -40.78 7.15
CA LYS A 4 14.02 -39.82 7.97
C LYS A 4 14.82 -38.54 8.30
N LEU A 5 16.14 -38.61 8.28
CA LEU A 5 17.00 -37.45 8.56
C LEU A 5 17.05 -36.46 7.38
N LEU A 6 17.00 -36.97 6.14
CA LEU A 6 17.03 -36.15 4.92
C LEU A 6 15.73 -35.33 4.73
N LEU A 7 14.58 -35.85 5.16
CA LEU A 7 13.31 -35.11 5.07
C LEU A 7 13.25 -33.93 6.07
N ALA A 8 13.90 -34.06 7.22
CA ALA A 8 13.93 -33.00 8.23
C ALA A 8 14.81 -31.80 7.79
N LEU A 9 15.89 -32.03 7.03
CA LEU A 9 16.72 -30.95 6.49
C LEU A 9 16.05 -30.17 5.35
N CYS A 10 15.12 -30.78 4.60
CA CYS A 10 14.40 -30.08 3.53
C CYS A 10 13.37 -29.05 4.05
N LEU A 11 12.94 -29.14 5.32
CA LEU A 11 11.95 -28.22 5.89
C LEU A 11 12.57 -26.95 6.51
N VAL A 12 13.89 -26.91 6.70
CA VAL A 12 14.59 -25.73 7.28
C VAL A 12 15.06 -24.74 6.20
N GLY A 13 15.03 -25.13 4.92
CA GLY A 13 15.61 -24.35 3.82
C GLY A 13 14.70 -23.32 3.15
N VAL A 14 13.41 -23.21 3.49
CA VAL A 14 12.44 -22.45 2.66
C VAL A 14 12.01 -21.10 3.28
N SER A 15 12.40 -20.77 4.51
CA SER A 15 11.90 -19.56 5.18
C SER A 15 12.86 -18.36 5.16
N VAL A 16 13.91 -18.36 4.33
CA VAL A 16 14.70 -17.14 4.03
C VAL A 16 14.27 -16.49 2.71
N GLY A 17 13.01 -16.69 2.31
CA GLY A 17 12.35 -15.74 1.43
C GLY A 17 12.01 -14.51 2.27
N GLY A 18 12.90 -13.50 2.28
CA GLY A 18 12.67 -12.25 2.99
C GLY A 18 11.26 -11.73 2.71
N ALA A 19 10.38 -11.84 3.70
CA ALA A 19 8.98 -11.44 3.58
C ALA A 19 8.95 -9.94 3.39
N ASN A 20 8.94 -9.51 2.13
CA ASN A 20 8.59 -8.17 1.72
C ASN A 20 7.08 -8.02 1.91
N ALA A 21 6.65 -7.90 3.16
CA ALA A 21 5.26 -7.71 3.49
C ALA A 21 4.92 -6.23 3.34
N TYR A 22 3.99 -5.92 2.44
CA TYR A 22 3.40 -4.59 2.36
C TYR A 22 2.36 -4.45 3.46
N GLN A 23 2.53 -3.43 4.30
CA GLN A 23 1.69 -3.24 5.47
C GLN A 23 1.16 -1.82 5.55
N LEU A 24 -0.08 -1.70 6.02
CA LEU A 24 -0.60 -0.43 6.50
C LEU A 24 -0.03 -0.24 7.90
N LEU A 25 0.67 0.87 8.12
CA LEU A 25 1.32 1.14 9.39
C LEU A 25 0.48 2.17 10.15
N SER A 26 0.38 2.00 11.46
CA SER A 26 -0.37 2.95 12.28
C SER A 26 0.33 4.31 12.34
N SER A 27 -0.40 5.36 12.73
CA SER A 27 0.19 6.69 12.94
C SER A 27 1.31 6.70 13.97
N LYS A 28 1.30 5.75 14.91
CA LYS A 28 2.35 5.57 15.92
C LYS A 28 3.65 5.02 15.31
N GLU A 29 3.55 4.18 14.29
CA GLU A 29 4.70 3.56 13.60
C GLU A 29 5.35 4.49 12.56
N LEU A 30 4.56 5.37 11.93
CA LEU A 30 5.03 6.26 10.86
C LEU A 30 5.37 7.67 11.34
N GLY A 31 4.85 8.07 12.50
CA GLY A 31 4.74 9.48 12.84
C GLY A 31 3.58 10.18 12.10
N LYS A 32 3.13 11.29 12.68
CA LYS A 32 1.90 12.00 12.28
C LYS A 32 1.90 12.50 10.82
N ASN A 33 3.07 12.84 10.28
CA ASN A 33 3.21 13.36 8.92
C ASN A 33 3.12 12.25 7.87
N ASP A 34 3.79 11.12 8.09
CA ASP A 34 3.81 10.02 7.14
C ASP A 34 2.52 9.19 7.15
N ALA A 35 1.83 9.13 8.29
CA ALA A 35 0.50 8.51 8.39
C ALA A 35 -0.53 9.20 7.49
N LYS A 36 -0.51 10.54 7.43
CA LYS A 36 -1.36 11.33 6.51
C LYS A 36 -1.03 11.02 5.05
N ASN A 37 0.21 10.69 4.77
CA ASN A 37 0.64 10.31 3.44
C ASN A 37 0.30 8.84 3.10
N GLN A 38 -0.43 8.08 3.93
CA GLN A 38 -0.85 6.72 3.59
C GLN A 38 -2.23 6.62 2.98
N THR A 39 -3.17 7.48 3.39
CA THR A 39 -4.55 7.45 2.92
C THR A 39 -5.02 8.87 2.63
N VAL A 40 -5.51 9.10 1.42
CA VAL A 40 -6.05 10.39 0.99
C VAL A 40 -7.47 10.18 0.49
N VAL A 41 -8.41 10.98 0.99
CA VAL A 41 -9.77 11.04 0.47
C VAL A 41 -9.86 12.22 -0.50
N VAL A 42 -10.11 11.91 -1.77
CA VAL A 42 -10.26 12.88 -2.85
C VAL A 42 -11.74 13.13 -3.06
N LYS A 43 -12.14 14.40 -3.02
CA LYS A 43 -13.48 14.85 -3.39
C LYS A 43 -13.41 15.39 -4.82
N CYS A 44 -14.07 14.71 -5.75
CA CYS A 44 -14.14 15.16 -7.14
C CYS A 44 -15.27 16.19 -7.29
N THR A 45 -15.12 17.11 -8.23
CA THR A 45 -16.10 18.15 -8.55
C THR A 45 -16.61 17.96 -9.97
N THR A 46 -17.84 18.40 -10.23
CA THR A 46 -18.33 18.50 -11.61
C THR A 46 -17.66 19.68 -12.31
N ASP A 47 -17.75 19.74 -13.64
CA ASP A 47 -17.22 20.88 -14.42
C ASP A 47 -17.82 22.23 -14.01
N THR A 48 -19.00 22.22 -13.39
CA THR A 48 -19.69 23.40 -12.84
C THR A 48 -19.23 23.77 -11.42
N GLY A 49 -18.23 23.09 -10.86
CA GLY A 49 -17.69 23.35 -9.52
C GLY A 49 -18.53 22.78 -8.37
N LYS A 50 -19.65 22.11 -8.65
CA LYS A 50 -20.43 21.42 -7.61
C LYS A 50 -19.68 20.17 -7.14
N THR A 51 -19.52 20.03 -5.84
CA THR A 51 -18.91 18.86 -5.19
C THR A 51 -19.73 17.62 -5.52
N SER A 52 -19.10 16.62 -6.13
CA SER A 52 -19.74 15.33 -6.39
C SER A 52 -19.76 14.50 -5.10
N SER A 53 -20.81 13.69 -4.92
CA SER A 53 -20.87 12.68 -3.86
C SER A 53 -19.87 11.54 -4.06
N GLN A 54 -19.23 11.49 -5.23
CA GLN A 54 -18.23 10.48 -5.55
C GLN A 54 -16.87 10.86 -4.94
N THR A 55 -16.52 10.16 -3.86
CA THR A 55 -15.19 10.23 -3.24
C THR A 55 -14.31 9.10 -3.74
N CYS A 56 -13.02 9.40 -3.97
CA CYS A 56 -11.99 8.40 -4.20
C CYS A 56 -11.15 8.26 -2.94
N THR A 57 -10.88 7.03 -2.52
CA THR A 57 -9.96 6.78 -1.41
C THR A 57 -8.70 6.18 -1.99
N LEU A 58 -7.62 6.95 -1.93
CA LEU A 58 -6.30 6.53 -2.35
C LEU A 58 -5.54 6.00 -1.16
N ARG A 59 -4.79 4.92 -1.35
CA ARG A 59 -3.94 4.33 -0.32
C ARG A 59 -2.58 3.94 -0.87
N ARG A 60 -1.55 4.06 -0.03
CA ARG A 60 -0.24 3.46 -0.26
C ARG A 60 0.22 2.69 0.97
N TYR A 61 0.99 1.64 0.73
CA TYR A 61 1.51 0.75 1.76
C TYR A 61 3.01 0.97 1.91
N ALA A 62 3.53 0.75 3.11
CA ALA A 62 4.97 0.70 3.32
C ALA A 62 5.45 -0.73 3.10
N LYS A 63 6.54 -0.89 2.34
CA LYS A 63 7.29 -2.14 2.27
C LYS A 63 8.08 -2.27 3.55
N CYS A 64 7.76 -3.30 4.32
CA CYS A 64 8.47 -3.64 5.53
C CYS A 64 9.28 -4.92 5.30
N THR A 65 10.47 -4.96 5.90
CA THR A 65 11.34 -6.13 5.93
C THR A 65 11.74 -6.43 7.37
N GLY A 66 11.96 -7.71 7.68
CA GLY A 66 12.25 -8.16 9.03
C GLY A 66 10.99 -8.29 9.91
N THR A 67 11.19 -8.73 11.16
CA THR A 67 10.13 -8.98 12.14
C THR A 67 10.52 -8.42 13.51
N GLY A 68 9.52 -8.18 14.37
CA GLY A 68 9.75 -7.70 15.74
C GLY A 68 10.47 -6.35 15.81
N THR A 69 11.47 -6.25 16.68
CA THR A 69 12.30 -5.05 16.90
C THR A 69 13.20 -4.71 15.71
N ASN A 70 13.45 -5.65 14.80
CA ASN A 70 14.28 -5.43 13.60
C ASN A 70 13.45 -5.07 12.35
N LYS A 71 12.14 -4.84 12.50
CA LYS A 71 11.26 -4.45 11.40
C LYS A 71 11.64 -3.06 10.89
N THR A 72 12.01 -2.97 9.61
CA THR A 72 12.33 -1.70 8.94
C THR A 72 11.33 -1.45 7.81
N CYS A 73 10.81 -0.23 7.69
CA CYS A 73 9.77 0.11 6.72
C CYS A 73 10.07 1.42 5.97
N ASN A 74 10.81 1.34 4.85
CA ASN A 74 11.25 2.52 4.11
C ASN A 74 10.83 2.52 2.62
N GLY A 75 10.26 1.44 2.09
CA GLY A 75 9.90 1.33 0.67
C GLY A 75 8.42 1.61 0.41
N TRP A 76 8.03 2.86 0.21
CA TRP A 76 6.64 3.18 -0.13
C TRP A 76 6.21 2.53 -1.45
N GLN A 77 5.06 1.88 -1.45
CA GLN A 77 4.40 1.45 -2.69
C GLN A 77 3.82 2.65 -3.43
N ALA A 78 3.64 2.45 -4.74
CA ALA A 78 2.85 3.34 -5.57
C ALA A 78 1.44 3.52 -4.98
N TRP A 79 0.91 4.72 -5.11
CA TRP A 79 -0.47 5.05 -4.77
C TRP A 79 -1.44 4.25 -5.63
N GLN A 80 -2.50 3.76 -4.98
CA GLN A 80 -3.54 2.98 -5.62
C GLN A 80 -4.90 3.50 -5.17
N ASP A 81 -5.88 3.49 -6.07
CA ASP A 81 -7.28 3.66 -5.71
C ASP A 81 -7.82 2.35 -5.15
N LEU A 82 -8.44 2.40 -3.96
CA LEU A 82 -9.01 1.22 -3.31
C LEU A 82 -10.10 0.53 -4.13
N ARG A 83 -10.79 1.25 -5.03
CA ARG A 83 -11.79 0.65 -5.92
C ARG A 83 -11.18 0.10 -7.21
N THR A 84 -9.99 0.57 -7.60
CA THR A 84 -9.32 0.16 -8.84
C THR A 84 -7.81 -0.10 -8.62
N PRO A 85 -7.46 -1.14 -7.84
CA PRO A 85 -6.08 -1.37 -7.38
C PRO A 85 -5.08 -1.72 -8.50
N ASN A 86 -5.58 -2.03 -9.70
CA ASN A 86 -4.74 -2.36 -10.87
C ASN A 86 -3.95 -1.15 -11.42
N LYS A 87 -4.37 0.08 -11.09
CA LYS A 87 -3.66 1.29 -11.52
C LYS A 87 -2.77 1.81 -10.40
N LYS A 88 -1.47 1.90 -10.67
CA LYS A 88 -0.42 2.34 -9.75
C LYS A 88 0.09 3.70 -10.18
N TYR A 89 0.25 4.61 -9.22
CA TYR A 89 0.70 5.98 -9.46
C TYR A 89 1.87 6.33 -8.55
N SER A 90 2.84 7.09 -9.05
CA SER A 90 4.00 7.57 -8.27
C SER A 90 3.60 8.50 -7.13
N ASP A 91 2.53 9.27 -7.30
CA ASP A 91 2.07 10.28 -6.36
C ASP A 91 0.54 10.29 -6.24
N TRP A 92 0.04 10.85 -5.14
CA TRP A 92 -1.40 10.87 -4.86
C TRP A 92 -2.17 11.84 -5.75
N ARG A 93 -1.53 12.88 -6.32
CA ARG A 93 -2.22 13.88 -7.16
C ARG A 93 -2.55 13.29 -8.52
N SER A 94 -1.61 12.57 -9.11
CA SER A 94 -1.82 11.81 -10.34
C SER A 94 -2.91 10.76 -10.17
N ALA A 95 -2.87 10.01 -9.06
CA ALA A 95 -3.92 9.05 -8.72
C ALA A 95 -5.29 9.72 -8.52
N ALA A 96 -5.32 10.88 -7.85
CA ALA A 96 -6.54 11.65 -7.61
C ALA A 96 -7.17 12.12 -8.92
N SER A 97 -6.38 12.74 -9.79
CA SER A 97 -6.84 13.22 -11.10
C SER A 97 -7.35 12.06 -11.96
N ALA A 98 -6.64 10.94 -11.99
CA ALA A 98 -7.07 9.76 -12.74
C ALA A 98 -8.38 9.18 -12.20
N CYS A 99 -8.57 9.17 -10.86
CA CYS A 99 -9.80 8.69 -10.26
C CYS A 99 -11.00 9.61 -10.57
N CYS A 100 -10.82 10.94 -10.50
CA CYS A 100 -11.89 11.87 -10.87
C CYS A 100 -12.23 11.77 -12.36
N ARG A 101 -11.22 11.68 -13.23
CA ARG A 101 -11.44 11.48 -14.68
C ARG A 101 -12.17 10.19 -15.02
N ALA A 102 -11.86 9.08 -14.35
CA ALA A 102 -12.55 7.80 -14.54
C ALA A 102 -14.06 7.87 -14.20
N LYS A 103 -14.47 8.91 -13.46
CA LYS A 103 -15.85 9.19 -13.08
C LYS A 103 -16.50 10.29 -13.92
N GLY A 104 -15.79 10.84 -14.91
CA GLY A 104 -16.23 11.99 -15.69
C GLY A 104 -16.24 13.30 -14.89
N LEU A 105 -15.35 13.44 -13.90
CA LEU A 105 -15.28 14.56 -12.97
C LEU A 105 -13.90 15.23 -12.97
N ARG A 106 -13.81 16.44 -12.42
CA ARG A 106 -12.57 17.20 -12.18
C ARG A 106 -12.04 17.00 -10.77
#